data_AF-A0AAV5EQB5-F1
#
_entry.id   AF-A0AAV5EQB5-F1
#
_cell.length_a   1.000
_cell.length_b   1.000
_cell.length_c   1.000
_cell.angle_alpha   90.00
_cell.angle_beta   90.00
_cell.angle_gamma   90.00
#
_symmetry.space_group_name_H-M   'P 1'
#
loop_
_entity.id
_entity.type
_entity.pdbx_description
1 polymer ?
#
loop_
_entity_poly.entity_id
_entity_poly.type
_entity_poly.pdbx_seq_one_letter_code
_entity_poly.pdbx_strand_id
1 'polypeptide(L)'
;MVPKRITNKRKVAKAMENLRWTKDIYGVATIQVIEQVLQLCNVLPELQLQIGVQDTHVWRLSPSGQYSASSAYEALFQGSTGFEPWERIWKT
;
A
#
# COMPACT_ATOMS: atom_id res chain seq x y z
N MET A 1 -3.30 -4.99 -13.17
CA MET A 1 -2.55 -5.65 -12.07
C MET A 1 -1.09 -5.80 -12.44
N VAL A 2 -0.18 -5.53 -11.49
CA VAL A 2 1.28 -5.60 -11.72
C VAL A 2 1.82 -7.00 -11.35
N PRO A 3 2.53 -7.70 -12.25
CA PRO A 3 3.10 -9.01 -11.96
C PRO A 3 4.13 -8.99 -10.83
N LYS A 4 4.11 -9.99 -9.93
CA LYS A 4 5.06 -10.13 -8.81
C LYS A 4 6.54 -10.12 -9.23
N ARG A 5 6.84 -10.61 -10.44
CA ARG A 5 8.19 -10.59 -11.00
C ARG A 5 8.73 -9.16 -11.19
N ILE A 6 7.83 -8.22 -11.51
CA ILE A 6 8.19 -6.82 -11.75
C ILE A 6 8.31 -6.09 -10.41
N THR A 7 7.34 -6.28 -9.50
CA THR A 7 7.35 -5.63 -8.18
C THR A 7 8.60 -6.00 -7.37
N ASN A 8 9.07 -7.24 -7.45
CA ASN A 8 10.21 -7.69 -6.65
C ASN A 8 11.57 -7.25 -7.21
N LYS A 9 11.64 -6.80 -8.46
CA LYS A 9 12.90 -6.49 -9.15
C LYS A 9 13.09 -5.00 -9.46
N ARG A 10 12.01 -4.23 -9.55
CA ARG A 10 12.06 -2.83 -9.97
C ARG A 10 11.90 -1.90 -8.79
N LYS A 11 12.89 -1.03 -8.58
CA LYS A 11 12.79 0.08 -7.63
C LYS A 11 11.81 1.13 -8.15
N VAL A 12 11.12 1.83 -7.24
CA VAL A 12 10.16 2.91 -7.56
C VAL A 12 10.82 3.98 -8.44
N ALA A 13 12.04 4.42 -8.11
CA ALA A 13 12.78 5.40 -8.92
C ALA A 13 12.85 5.03 -10.41
N LYS A 14 13.16 3.76 -10.72
CA LYS A 14 13.24 3.27 -12.10
C LYS A 14 11.87 3.14 -12.77
N ALA A 15 10.82 2.93 -11.98
CA ALA A 15 9.44 2.85 -12.47
C ALA A 15 8.87 4.25 -12.78
N MET A 16 9.31 5.27 -12.04
CA MET A 16 8.92 6.66 -12.21
C MET A 16 9.56 7.32 -13.45
N GLU A 17 10.74 6.89 -13.87
CA GLU A 17 11.37 7.35 -15.12
C GLU A 17 10.42 7.19 -16.32
N ASN A 18 10.07 8.31 -16.97
CA ASN A 18 9.25 8.35 -18.18
C ASN A 18 7.93 7.57 -18.07
N LEU A 19 7.29 7.59 -16.89
CA LEU A 19 6.04 6.87 -16.61
C LEU A 19 6.11 5.36 -16.96
N ARG A 20 7.28 4.74 -16.86
CA ARG A 20 7.51 3.32 -17.22
C ARG A 20 6.63 2.35 -16.44
N TRP A 21 6.22 2.70 -15.22
CA TRP A 21 5.32 1.91 -14.39
C TRP A 21 3.97 1.61 -15.07
N THR A 22 3.49 2.48 -15.97
CA THR A 22 2.24 2.27 -16.72
C THR A 22 2.28 1.01 -17.58
N LYS A 23 3.47 0.65 -18.11
CA LYS A 23 3.70 -0.56 -18.91
C LYS A 23 3.65 -1.85 -18.09
N ASP A 24 3.75 -1.73 -16.77
CA ASP A 24 3.73 -2.88 -15.87
C ASP A 24 2.31 -3.29 -15.46
N ILE A 25 1.30 -2.52 -15.85
CA ILE A 25 -0.10 -2.80 -15.56
C ILE A 25 -0.63 -3.77 -16.63
N TYR A 26 -0.90 -5.01 -16.23
CA TYR A 26 -1.47 -6.05 -17.10
C TYR A 26 -2.88 -6.46 -16.69
N GLY A 27 -3.67 -6.96 -17.65
CA GLY A 27 -5.02 -7.53 -17.43
C GLY A 27 -6.15 -6.64 -17.95
N VAL A 28 -7.39 -7.12 -17.80
CA VAL A 28 -8.60 -6.36 -18.16
C VAL A 28 -8.75 -5.20 -17.18
N ALA A 29 -8.67 -3.96 -17.68
CA ALA A 29 -8.89 -2.77 -16.88
C ALA A 29 -10.37 -2.36 -16.99
N THR A 30 -11.06 -2.25 -15.85
CA THR A 30 -12.36 -1.57 -15.79
C THR A 30 -12.15 -0.06 -16.00
N ILE A 31 -13.20 0.66 -16.38
CA ILE A 31 -13.16 2.13 -16.54
C ILE A 31 -12.64 2.81 -15.27
N GLN A 32 -13.05 2.32 -14.10
CA GLN A 32 -12.57 2.81 -12.79
C GLN A 32 -11.05 2.65 -12.61
N VAL A 33 -10.47 1.54 -13.06
CA VAL A 33 -9.02 1.34 -12.99
C VAL A 33 -8.28 2.31 -13.92
N ILE A 34 -8.83 2.57 -15.11
CA ILE A 34 -8.25 3.53 -16.06
C ILE A 34 -8.28 4.94 -15.46
N GLU A 35 -9.40 5.33 -14.83
CA GLU A 35 -9.52 6.62 -14.15
C GLU A 35 -8.47 6.78 -13.05
N GLN A 36 -8.29 5.77 -12.19
CA GLN A 36 -7.27 5.80 -11.14
C GLN A 36 -5.85 5.91 -11.70
N VAL A 37 -5.56 5.22 -12.82
CA VAL A 37 -4.26 5.31 -13.49
C VAL A 37 -4.02 6.71 -14.05
N LEU A 38 -5.04 7.34 -14.66
CA LEU A 38 -4.94 8.70 -15.17
C LEU A 38 -4.74 9.72 -14.05
N GLN A 39 -5.47 9.59 -12.95
CA GLN A 39 -5.27 10.43 -11.76
C GLN A 39 -3.83 10.32 -11.24
N LEU A 40 -3.29 9.10 -11.19
CA LEU A 40 -1.92 8.87 -10.76
C LEU A 40 -0.90 9.46 -11.74
N CYS A 41 -1.14 9.35 -13.06
CA CYS A 41 -0.30 9.97 -14.09
C CYS A 41 -0.23 11.50 -13.98
N ASN A 42 -1.28 12.15 -13.45
CA ASN A 42 -1.29 13.60 -13.26
C ASN A 42 -0.53 14.05 -12.01
N VAL A 43 -0.56 13.27 -10.93
CA VAL A 43 0.06 13.64 -9.63
C VAL A 43 1.53 13.22 -9.54
N LEU A 44 1.89 12.08 -10.13
CA LEU A 44 3.25 11.54 -10.02
C LEU A 44 4.38 12.42 -10.60
N PRO A 45 4.19 13.22 -11.67
CA PRO A 45 5.24 14.12 -12.17
C PRO A 45 5.65 15.20 -11.17
N GLU A 46 4.76 15.60 -10.27
CA GLU A 46 5.04 16.58 -9.21
C GLU A 46 5.85 15.97 -8.05
N LEU A 47 5.92 14.64 -7.96
CA LEU A 47 6.65 13.93 -6.92
C LEU A 47 8.16 13.95 -7.19
N GLN A 48 8.89 14.73 -6.39
CA GLN A 48 10.35 14.73 -6.41
C GLN A 48 10.93 13.70 -5.44
N LEU A 49 11.58 12.67 -5.98
CA LEU A 49 12.32 11.69 -5.17
C LEU A 49 13.62 12.32 -4.66
N GLN A 50 13.82 12.27 -3.34
CA GLN A 50 15.03 12.79 -2.70
C GLN A 50 16.17 11.77 -2.83
N ILE A 51 17.22 12.12 -3.56
CA ILE A 51 18.38 11.24 -3.75
C ILE A 51 19.15 11.12 -2.44
N GLY A 52 19.42 9.88 -2.02
CA GLY A 52 20.22 9.59 -0.81
C GLY A 52 19.43 9.64 0.50
N VAL A 53 18.16 10.00 0.47
CA VAL A 53 17.24 9.93 1.62
C VAL A 53 16.44 8.64 1.54
N GLN A 54 16.33 7.91 2.65
CA GLN A 54 15.45 6.74 2.69
C GLN A 54 13.98 7.17 2.68
N ASP A 55 13.16 6.46 1.91
CA ASP A 55 11.70 6.64 1.91
C ASP A 55 11.15 6.38 3.32
N THR A 56 10.24 7.24 3.76
CA THR A 56 9.54 7.07 5.04
C THR A 56 8.24 6.31 4.80
N HIS A 57 8.13 5.12 5.38
CA HIS A 57 6.88 4.36 5.36
C HIS A 57 5.96 4.83 6.49
N VAL A 58 4.82 5.44 6.14
CA VAL A 58 3.80 5.90 7.10
C VAL A 58 2.69 4.86 7.23
N TRP A 59 2.61 4.22 8.39
CA TRP A 59 1.56 3.26 8.75
C TRP A 59 0.28 3.99 9.17
N ARG A 60 -0.63 4.23 8.20
CA ARG A 60 -1.88 4.99 8.41
C ARG A 60 -2.87 4.35 9.39
N LEU A 61 -2.66 3.08 9.73
CA LEU A 61 -3.51 2.33 10.65
C LEU A 61 -3.08 2.50 12.12
N SER A 62 -2.04 3.29 12.38
CA SER A 62 -1.67 3.75 13.73
C SER A 62 -1.67 5.28 13.78
N PRO A 63 -2.15 5.91 14.87
CA PRO A 63 -2.00 7.35 15.08
C PRO A 63 -0.55 7.81 15.10
N SER A 64 0.39 6.94 15.51
CA SER A 64 1.82 7.26 15.52
C SER A 64 2.43 7.29 14.11
N GLY A 65 1.73 6.78 13.10
CA GLY A 65 2.27 6.58 11.75
C GLY A 65 3.39 5.53 11.68
N GLN A 66 3.72 4.88 12.79
CA GLN A 66 4.77 3.86 12.85
C GLN A 66 4.17 2.46 12.79
N TYR A 67 4.86 1.59 12.06
CA TYR A 67 4.51 0.18 12.01
C TYR A 67 4.92 -0.52 13.31
N SER A 68 4.00 -1.32 13.84
CA SER A 68 4.31 -2.34 14.85
C SER A 68 3.43 -3.57 14.61
N ALA A 69 3.93 -4.75 14.99
CA ALA A 69 3.15 -5.99 14.89
C ALA A 69 1.83 -5.90 15.67
N SER A 70 1.83 -5.22 16.82
CA SER A 70 0.63 -4.92 17.62
C SER A 70 -0.38 -4.06 16.85
N SER A 71 0.04 -2.91 16.30
CA SER A 71 -0.86 -2.06 15.51
C SER A 71 -1.41 -2.75 14.25
N ALA A 72 -0.62 -3.64 13.64
CA ALA A 72 -1.08 -4.44 12.50
C ALA A 72 -2.12 -5.48 12.92
N TYR A 73 -1.94 -6.10 14.08
CA TYR A 73 -2.93 -7.00 14.65
C TYR A 73 -4.22 -6.25 15.00
N GLU A 74 -4.14 -5.10 15.67
CA GLU A 74 -5.33 -4.28 15.98
C GLU A 74 -6.09 -3.88 14.71
N ALA A 75 -5.38 -3.42 13.68
CA ALA A 75 -5.99 -3.05 12.41
C ALA A 75 -6.67 -4.23 11.70
N LEU A 76 -6.16 -5.47 11.88
CA LEU A 76 -6.80 -6.68 11.36
C LEU A 76 -8.21 -6.90 11.96
N PHE A 77 -8.42 -6.48 13.21
CA PHE A 77 -9.71 -6.58 13.91
C PHE A 77 -10.54 -5.30 13.82
N GLN A 78 -10.11 -4.30 13.06
CA GLN A 78 -10.90 -3.08 12.89
C GLN A 78 -12.23 -3.41 12.18
N GLY A 79 -13.35 -3.09 12.83
CA GLY A 79 -14.69 -3.43 12.34
C GLY A 79 -15.16 -4.86 12.69
N SER A 80 -14.36 -5.62 13.44
CA SER A 80 -14.80 -6.88 14.02
C SER A 80 -15.75 -6.64 15.20
N THR A 81 -16.70 -7.55 15.37
CA THR A 81 -17.58 -7.57 16.54
C THR A 81 -16.90 -8.32 17.67
N GLY A 82 -16.88 -7.74 18.87
CA GLY A 82 -16.37 -8.43 20.06
C GLY A 82 -17.13 -9.74 20.31
N PHE A 83 -16.40 -10.79 20.69
CA PHE A 83 -16.99 -12.05 21.13
C PHE A 83 -17.09 -12.05 22.66
N GLU A 84 -18.18 -11.53 23.21
CA GLU A 84 -18.40 -11.41 24.67
C GLU A 84 -18.12 -12.70 25.47
N PRO A 85 -18.47 -13.93 25.00
CA PRO A 85 -18.25 -15.14 25.77
C PRO A 85 -16.80 -15.66 25.83
N TRP A 86 -15.80 -14.88 25.40
CA TRP A 86 -14.40 -15.32 25.33
C TRP A 86 -13.84 -15.83 26.68
N GLU A 87 -14.31 -15.25 27.79
CA GLU A 87 -13.94 -15.61 29.17
C GLU A 87 -14.32 -17.05 29.54
N ARG A 88 -15.29 -17.66 28.84
CA ARG A 88 -15.67 -19.07 29.07
C ARG A 88 -14.74 -20.07 28.39
N ILE A 89 -14.01 -19.62 27.37
CA ILE A 89 -13.16 -20.47 26.54
C ILE A 89 -11.71 -20.36 27.01
N TRP A 90 -11.25 -19.14 27.30
CA TRP A 90 -9.88 -18.87 27.69
C TRP A 90 -9.81 -18.52 29.18
N LYS A 91 -9.06 -19.31 29.95
CA LYS A 91 -8.70 -18.95 31.34
C LYS A 91 -7.60 -17.90 31.30
N THR A 92 -7.80 -16.81 32.05
CA THR A 92 -6.76 -15.83 32.41
C THR A 92 -5.66 -16.47 33.24
#